data_AF-A0A2A4Z057-F1
#
_entry.id   AF-A0A2A4Z057-F1
#
_cell.length_a   1.000
_cell.length_b   1.000
_cell.length_c   1.000
_cell.angle_alpha   90.00
_cell.angle_beta   90.00
_cell.angle_gamma   90.00
#
_symmetry.space_group_name_H-M   'P 1'
#
loop_
_entity.id
_entity.type
_entity.pdbx_description
1 polymer ?
#
loop_
_entity_poly.entity_id
_entity_poly.type
_entity_poly.pdbx_seq_one_letter_code
_entity_poly.pdbx_strand_id
1 'polypeptide(L)'
;MSNDKEYLYENKKGVWYYHRKIPIEVARIFGGRRVMKTLKTKNHAIAVEKAGRMNELFEDEWANLLSTGKENPTQSHKLAVREAQRLKLRYFTSEELLIAGKYKDVINRVSFLEEVKEKPESLVTVALVGSVDKPVMKISNAEDLFFDKIMAQRKISLSPSKYRVWKNRYLRVIKKFIDLNGDLLMTEIERRHGVALYDYWLKRVMPKKGKAIKPGTASKELGTISSFYNSYFKHVEGVTTDRINPFRGLHYEDLEEETRSPFPLEAIKEMVSSDKLLKLNFEARMIFLAFIDTGARPTELCGLEPEDIVLNTDVPYIDIVPRATRGLKTKVGSKRKVPLVGVALEAFKKFPKGFKRYKFNEMVLCAAAGKFIKMNEFKTSDDLTFYSIRHSFVDRMEMNGMEQEFRHRMVGHKLSEQEYGKGGSLEFKRDKLKAIELEFNKKLFRRN
;
A
#
# COMPACT_ATOMS: atom_id res chain seq x y z
N MET A 1 45.39 -14.04 -1.16
CA MET A 1 45.89 -14.46 0.16
C MET A 1 45.86 -13.22 1.04
N SER A 2 44.82 -13.10 1.87
CA SER A 2 44.56 -11.91 2.68
C SER A 2 45.58 -11.83 3.82
N ASN A 3 46.02 -10.62 4.12
CA ASN A 3 47.09 -10.32 5.06
C ASN A 3 46.59 -10.57 6.51
N ASP A 4 46.70 -11.81 7.01
CA ASP A 4 46.11 -12.31 8.28
C ASP A 4 46.57 -11.60 9.58
N LYS A 5 47.29 -10.48 9.48
CA LYS A 5 47.90 -9.74 10.60
C LYS A 5 47.45 -8.30 10.76
N GLU A 6 46.54 -7.79 9.92
CA GLU A 6 46.53 -6.34 9.69
C GLU A 6 46.08 -5.47 10.88
N TYR A 7 45.32 -6.02 11.86
CA TYR A 7 44.78 -5.23 12.98
C TYR A 7 44.86 -5.92 14.35
N LEU A 8 45.83 -6.81 14.57
CA LEU A 8 45.99 -7.55 15.84
C LEU A 8 47.14 -7.00 16.69
N TYR A 9 46.88 -6.85 17.99
CA TYR A 9 47.89 -6.48 19.00
C TYR A 9 47.80 -7.40 20.22
N GLU A 10 48.91 -7.99 20.62
CA GLU A 10 49.00 -8.83 21.83
C GLU A 10 49.55 -8.01 23.00
N ASN A 11 48.90 -8.11 24.16
CA ASN A 11 49.43 -7.49 25.38
C ASN A 11 50.44 -8.42 26.09
N LYS A 12 51.17 -7.87 27.07
CA LYS A 12 52.14 -8.62 27.89
C LYS A 12 51.58 -9.84 28.64
N LYS A 13 50.25 -10.00 28.72
CA LYS A 13 49.55 -11.11 29.40
C LYS A 13 49.01 -12.17 28.41
N GLY A 14 49.34 -12.04 27.13
CA GLY A 14 48.94 -12.93 26.05
C GLY A 14 47.50 -12.76 25.56
N VAL A 15 46.85 -11.62 25.85
CA VAL A 15 45.47 -11.33 25.41
C VAL A 15 45.51 -10.46 24.16
N TRP A 16 44.73 -10.84 23.15
CA TRP A 16 44.64 -10.15 21.87
C TRP A 16 43.65 -8.97 21.89
N TYR A 17 44.02 -7.92 21.16
CA TYR A 17 43.26 -6.70 20.92
C TYR A 17 43.15 -6.45 19.42
N TYR A 18 42.00 -5.93 19.01
CA TYR A 18 41.86 -5.23 17.74
C TYR A 18 42.47 -3.84 17.88
N HIS A 19 43.42 -3.51 17.01
CA HIS A 19 44.12 -2.23 17.01
C HIS A 19 44.24 -1.71 15.57
N ARG A 20 43.53 -0.60 15.29
CA ARG A 20 43.51 -0.02 13.94
C ARG A 20 43.56 1.50 14.00
N LYS A 21 44.34 2.09 13.09
CA LYS A 21 44.35 3.54 12.88
C LYS A 21 43.07 3.95 12.16
N ILE A 22 42.39 4.98 12.67
CA ILE A 22 41.21 5.54 12.03
C ILE A 22 41.68 6.38 10.82
N PRO A 23 41.10 6.21 9.62
CA PRO A 23 41.38 7.05 8.45
C PRO A 23 41.22 8.53 8.78
N ILE A 24 42.10 9.39 8.25
CA ILE A 24 42.15 10.83 8.60
C ILE A 24 40.81 11.53 8.32
N GLU A 25 40.16 11.14 7.24
CA GLU A 25 38.86 11.67 6.79
C GLU A 25 37.73 11.31 7.78
N VAL A 26 37.81 10.13 8.39
CA VAL A 26 36.85 9.64 9.38
C VAL A 26 37.17 10.14 10.79
N ALA A 27 38.46 10.33 11.11
CA ALA A 27 38.95 10.67 12.44
C ALA A 27 38.36 11.97 13.01
N ARG A 28 38.00 12.92 12.13
CA ARG A 28 37.32 14.17 12.49
C ARG A 28 35.86 13.96 12.89
N ILE A 29 35.19 12.98 12.29
CA ILE A 29 33.75 12.70 12.46
C ILE A 29 33.52 11.67 13.57
N PHE A 30 34.33 10.59 13.56
CA PHE A 30 34.23 9.46 14.48
C PHE A 30 34.83 9.75 15.86
N GLY A 31 35.74 10.74 15.95
CA GLY A 31 36.37 11.13 17.21
C GLY A 31 37.50 10.19 17.64
N GLY A 32 38.75 10.62 17.44
CA GLY A 32 39.95 9.90 17.86
C GLY A 32 40.84 9.49 16.69
N ARG A 33 42.03 8.95 16.98
CA ARG A 33 43.04 8.60 15.97
C ARG A 33 43.21 7.09 15.76
N ARG A 34 42.77 6.28 16.73
CA ARG A 34 42.90 4.82 16.73
C ARG A 34 41.74 4.19 17.49
N VAL A 35 41.33 3.00 17.05
CA VAL A 35 40.45 2.12 17.81
C VAL A 35 41.31 1.03 18.44
N MET A 36 41.12 0.81 19.74
CA MET A 36 41.73 -0.29 20.48
C MET A 36 40.66 -1.00 21.31
N LYS A 37 40.37 -2.26 21.00
CA LYS A 37 39.33 -3.06 21.67
C LYS A 37 39.86 -4.45 21.99
N THR A 38 39.66 -4.92 23.21
CA THR A 38 40.03 -6.29 23.59
C THR A 38 39.17 -7.32 22.84
N LEU A 39 39.80 -8.38 22.31
CA LEU A 39 39.12 -9.50 21.67
C LEU A 39 38.75 -10.61 22.67
N LYS A 40 39.12 -10.43 23.94
CA LYS A 40 38.85 -11.34 25.07
C LYS A 40 39.24 -12.79 24.74
N THR A 41 40.41 -12.98 24.14
CA THR A 41 40.95 -14.30 23.80
C THR A 41 42.47 -14.28 23.86
N LYS A 42 43.06 -15.41 24.25
CA LYS A 42 44.51 -15.68 24.11
C LYS A 42 44.83 -16.55 22.90
N ASN A 43 43.80 -17.19 22.31
CA ASN A 43 43.95 -18.03 21.13
C ASN A 43 44.00 -17.15 19.87
N HIS A 44 45.10 -17.29 19.12
CA HIS A 44 45.39 -16.52 17.91
C HIS A 44 44.35 -16.73 16.80
N ALA A 45 43.92 -17.97 16.52
CA ALA A 45 42.95 -18.26 15.46
C ALA A 45 41.58 -17.59 15.75
N ILE A 46 41.13 -17.65 17.01
CA ILE A 46 39.91 -16.96 17.45
C ILE A 46 40.08 -15.43 17.41
N ALA A 47 41.29 -14.93 17.66
CA ALA A 47 41.59 -13.50 17.57
C ALA A 47 41.47 -12.99 16.13
N VAL A 48 41.99 -13.74 15.15
CA VAL A 48 41.90 -13.41 13.72
C VAL A 48 40.43 -13.32 13.28
N GLU A 49 39.61 -14.32 13.60
CA GLU A 49 38.18 -14.32 13.24
C GLU A 49 37.43 -13.13 13.86
N LYS A 50 37.66 -12.85 15.15
CA LYS A 50 37.02 -11.73 15.84
C LYS A 50 37.51 -10.38 15.32
N ALA A 51 38.79 -10.25 14.97
CA ALA A 51 39.35 -9.04 14.38
C ALA A 51 38.77 -8.80 12.98
N GLY A 52 38.59 -9.85 12.16
CA GLY A 52 37.95 -9.76 10.85
C GLY A 52 36.53 -9.21 10.93
N ARG A 53 35.68 -9.79 11.79
CA ARG A 53 34.31 -9.29 12.02
C ARG A 53 34.28 -7.86 12.55
N MET A 54 35.18 -7.54 13.47
CA MET A 54 35.28 -6.18 14.01
C MET A 54 35.73 -5.19 12.93
N ASN A 55 36.60 -5.61 12.02
CA ASN A 55 37.05 -4.80 10.91
C ASN A 55 35.94 -4.50 9.91
N GLU A 56 35.15 -5.51 9.52
CA GLU A 56 33.98 -5.31 8.64
C GLU A 56 32.98 -4.32 9.26
N LEU A 57 32.70 -4.43 10.56
CA LEU A 57 31.82 -3.49 11.26
C LEU A 57 32.35 -2.06 11.22
N PHE A 58 33.65 -1.86 11.46
CA PHE A 58 34.25 -0.52 11.38
C PHE A 58 34.38 -0.01 9.96
N GLU A 59 34.64 -0.86 8.97
CA GLU A 59 34.61 -0.49 7.54
C GLU A 59 33.23 0.00 7.13
N ASP A 60 32.17 -0.75 7.49
CA ASP A 60 30.80 -0.34 7.21
C ASP A 60 30.45 0.97 7.92
N GLU A 61 30.81 1.11 9.19
CA GLU A 61 30.59 2.33 9.96
C GLU A 61 31.33 3.53 9.35
N TRP A 62 32.60 3.36 8.97
CA TRP A 62 33.42 4.41 8.38
C TRP A 62 33.01 4.75 6.94
N ALA A 63 32.65 3.76 6.12
CA ALA A 63 32.11 3.98 4.78
C ALA A 63 30.76 4.71 4.83
N ASN A 64 29.93 4.42 5.84
CA ASN A 64 28.73 5.20 6.10
C ASN A 64 29.08 6.65 6.48
N LEU A 65 30.05 6.88 7.37
CA LEU A 65 30.48 8.23 7.75
C LEU A 65 31.07 9.03 6.57
N LEU A 66 31.84 8.38 5.69
CA LEU A 66 32.44 9.02 4.51
C LEU A 66 31.45 9.27 3.38
N SER A 67 30.52 8.35 3.12
CA SER A 67 29.45 8.56 2.13
C SER A 67 28.45 9.66 2.55
N THR A 68 28.43 10.00 3.84
CA THR A 68 27.63 11.10 4.43
C THR A 68 28.34 12.46 4.51
N GLY A 69 29.50 12.63 3.88
CA GLY A 69 30.23 13.90 3.81
C GLY A 69 29.52 15.04 3.04
N LYS A 70 28.33 14.78 2.49
CA LYS A 70 27.32 15.82 2.24
C LYS A 70 26.25 15.65 3.31
N GLU A 71 26.20 16.60 4.25
CA GLU A 71 25.27 16.65 5.38
C GLU A 71 23.89 16.09 5.00
N ASN A 72 23.52 14.96 5.60
CA ASN A 72 22.17 14.44 5.53
C ASN A 72 21.49 14.71 6.88
N PRO A 73 20.71 15.81 7.01
CA PRO A 73 20.03 16.18 8.26
C PRO A 73 19.21 15.03 8.87
N THR A 74 18.72 14.10 8.03
CA THR A 74 17.92 12.94 8.47
C THR A 74 18.74 11.92 9.24
N GLN A 75 20.01 11.73 8.88
CA GLN A 75 20.86 10.78 9.58
C GLN A 75 21.42 11.40 10.86
N SER A 76 21.89 12.65 10.81
CA SER A 76 22.36 13.39 11.98
C SER A 76 21.27 13.45 13.07
N HIS A 77 20.02 13.74 12.68
CA HIS A 77 18.92 13.78 13.63
C HIS A 77 18.60 12.40 14.22
N LYS A 78 18.62 11.33 13.42
CA LYS A 78 18.41 9.95 13.92
C LYS A 78 19.50 9.53 14.91
N LEU A 79 20.76 9.89 14.66
CA LEU A 79 21.87 9.62 15.57
C LEU A 79 21.69 10.37 16.89
N ALA A 80 21.33 11.66 16.83
CA ALA A 80 21.03 12.47 18.01
C ALA A 80 19.85 11.89 18.83
N VAL A 81 18.76 11.46 18.16
CA VAL A 81 17.62 10.82 18.81
C VAL A 81 18.01 9.49 19.47
N ARG A 82 18.79 8.65 18.77
CA ARG A 82 19.23 7.35 19.30
C ARG A 82 20.15 7.53 20.50
N GLU A 83 21.01 8.54 20.48
CA GLU A 83 21.91 8.84 21.58
C GLU A 83 21.14 9.40 22.80
N ALA A 84 20.17 10.28 22.59
CA ALA A 84 19.26 10.72 23.67
C ALA A 84 18.53 9.53 24.31
N GLN A 85 18.02 8.59 23.50
CA GLN A 85 17.39 7.36 23.99
C GLN A 85 18.35 6.47 24.78
N ARG A 86 19.63 6.36 24.37
CA ARG A 86 20.67 5.64 25.11
C ARG A 86 20.88 6.24 26.50
N LEU A 87 20.79 7.57 26.60
CA LEU A 87 20.83 8.34 27.85
C LEU A 87 19.50 8.32 28.62
N LYS A 88 18.49 7.56 28.14
CA LYS A 88 17.13 7.49 28.69
C LYS A 88 16.41 8.84 28.72
N LEU A 89 16.75 9.73 27.78
CA LEU A 89 16.12 11.03 27.60
C LEU A 89 15.31 11.05 26.31
N ARG A 90 14.25 11.86 26.30
CA ARG A 90 13.57 12.24 25.06
C ARG A 90 14.37 13.32 24.35
N TYR A 91 14.67 13.13 23.06
CA TYR A 91 15.28 14.17 22.24
C TYR A 91 14.32 15.35 22.07
N PHE A 92 14.84 16.56 22.19
CA PHE A 92 14.18 17.82 21.85
C PHE A 92 15.18 18.64 21.04
N THR A 93 14.71 19.38 20.03
CA THR A 93 15.56 20.38 19.37
C THR A 93 15.85 21.55 20.33
N SER A 94 16.87 22.35 20.03
CA SER A 94 17.17 23.58 20.79
C SER A 94 15.94 24.47 20.91
N GLU A 95 15.17 24.65 19.84
CA GLU A 95 13.91 25.42 19.86
C GLU A 95 12.87 24.81 20.82
N GLU A 96 12.66 23.48 20.77
CA GLU A 96 11.70 22.78 21.64
C GLU A 96 12.08 22.79 23.12
N LEU A 97 13.37 22.96 23.42
CA LEU A 97 13.90 23.13 24.76
C LEU A 97 13.69 24.54 25.31
N LEU A 98 13.65 25.54 24.42
CA LEU A 98 13.44 26.95 24.76
C LEU A 98 11.96 27.32 24.96
N ILE A 99 11.02 26.46 24.57
CA ILE A 99 9.58 26.65 24.83
C ILE A 99 9.29 26.64 26.34
N ALA A 100 8.42 27.56 26.79
CA ALA A 100 8.03 27.73 28.18
C ALA A 100 7.60 26.41 28.86
N GLY A 101 8.18 26.11 30.03
CA GLY A 101 7.86 24.92 30.83
C GLY A 101 8.95 23.84 30.91
N LYS A 102 10.03 23.94 30.13
CA LYS A 102 11.15 22.96 30.14
C LYS A 102 12.49 23.49 30.65
N TYR A 103 12.53 24.66 31.28
CA TYR A 103 13.77 25.27 31.79
C TYR A 103 14.52 24.33 32.77
N LYS A 104 13.81 23.57 33.60
CA LYS A 104 14.41 22.56 34.49
C LYS A 104 15.08 21.43 33.71
N ASP A 105 14.49 20.99 32.59
CA ASP A 105 15.08 19.95 31.74
C ASP A 105 16.37 20.47 31.07
N VAL A 106 16.39 21.73 30.66
CA VAL A 106 17.59 22.36 30.09
C VAL A 106 18.70 22.43 31.14
N ILE A 107 18.40 22.89 32.36
CA ILE A 107 19.38 22.95 33.46
C ILE A 107 19.94 21.55 33.75
N ASN A 108 19.09 20.55 33.92
CA ASN A 108 19.53 19.18 34.20
C ASN A 108 20.42 18.60 33.09
N ARG A 109 20.13 18.92 31.82
CA ARG A 109 20.94 18.47 30.67
C ARG A 109 22.29 19.18 30.62
N VAL A 110 22.35 20.47 30.92
CA VAL A 110 23.59 21.25 30.97
C VAL A 110 24.48 20.78 32.14
N SER A 111 23.91 20.57 33.33
CA SER A 111 24.65 20.03 34.47
C SER A 111 25.23 18.62 34.18
N PHE A 112 24.46 17.76 33.48
CA PHE A 112 24.98 16.46 33.05
C PHE A 112 26.16 16.59 32.07
N LEU A 113 26.16 17.57 31.17
CA LEU A 113 27.29 17.80 30.26
C LEU A 113 28.56 18.23 31.01
N GLU A 114 28.40 19.08 32.02
CA GLU A 114 29.53 19.52 32.87
C GLU A 114 30.15 18.35 33.65
N GLU A 115 29.33 17.41 34.14
CA GLU A 115 29.80 16.23 34.86
C GLU A 115 30.58 15.24 33.96
N VAL A 116 30.10 14.99 32.74
CA VAL A 116 30.69 13.97 31.84
C VAL A 116 31.91 14.51 31.07
N LYS A 117 32.17 15.84 31.10
CA LYS A 117 33.28 16.51 30.39
C LYS A 117 33.34 16.16 28.89
N GLU A 118 32.18 16.01 28.28
CA GLU A 118 32.06 15.70 26.85
C GLU A 118 32.46 16.90 25.98
N LYS A 119 32.97 16.62 24.79
CA LYS A 119 33.33 17.68 23.84
C LYS A 119 32.08 18.33 23.25
N PRO A 120 32.11 19.63 22.88
CA PRO A 120 31.00 20.30 22.21
C PRO A 120 30.51 19.57 20.94
N GLU A 121 31.44 18.95 20.20
CA GLU A 121 31.17 18.24 18.95
C GLU A 121 30.76 16.78 19.15
N SER A 122 30.69 16.29 20.40
CA SER A 122 30.31 14.91 20.68
C SER A 122 28.83 14.67 20.37
N LEU A 123 28.49 13.45 19.93
CA LEU A 123 27.09 13.07 19.69
C LEU A 123 26.24 13.15 20.97
N VAL A 124 26.86 12.94 22.15
CA VAL A 124 26.23 13.09 23.47
C VAL A 124 25.81 14.54 23.68
N THR A 125 26.70 15.50 23.42
CA THR A 125 26.40 16.93 23.52
C THR A 125 25.30 17.33 22.55
N VAL A 126 25.42 16.92 21.28
CA VAL A 126 24.42 17.17 20.24
C VAL A 126 23.03 16.66 20.66
N ALA A 127 22.96 15.46 21.21
CA ALA A 127 21.71 14.85 21.66
C ALA A 127 21.08 15.55 22.87
N LEU A 128 21.91 16.09 23.78
CA LEU A 128 21.47 16.75 25.00
C LEU A 128 20.97 18.17 24.75
N VAL A 129 21.75 18.97 24.03
CA VAL A 129 21.42 20.38 23.76
C VAL A 129 20.43 20.54 22.60
N GLY A 130 20.21 19.49 21.80
CA GLY A 130 19.24 19.53 20.71
C GLY A 130 19.71 20.26 19.46
N SER A 131 21.03 20.34 19.23
CA SER A 131 21.64 21.16 18.17
C SER A 131 21.41 20.64 16.74
N VAL A 132 20.71 19.51 16.58
CA VAL A 132 20.33 18.99 15.27
C VAL A 132 18.83 19.14 15.08
N ASP A 133 18.46 20.02 14.17
CA ASP A 133 17.07 20.21 13.79
C ASP A 133 16.44 18.93 13.24
N LYS A 134 15.12 18.87 13.31
CA LYS A 134 14.36 17.80 12.65
C LYS A 134 14.68 17.82 11.15
N PRO A 135 14.83 16.66 10.50
CA PRO A 135 15.17 16.63 9.11
C PRO A 135 14.09 17.28 8.26
N VAL A 136 14.50 18.35 7.59
CA VAL A 136 13.72 19.05 6.59
C VAL A 136 13.83 18.29 5.27
N MET A 137 12.84 17.44 4.99
CA MET A 137 12.74 16.73 3.73
C MET A 137 11.78 17.48 2.81
N LYS A 138 12.17 17.71 1.55
CA LYS A 138 11.23 18.17 0.52
C LYS A 138 10.15 17.13 0.25
N ILE A 139 8.97 17.58 -0.17
CA ILE A 139 7.87 16.66 -0.50
C ILE A 139 8.24 15.68 -1.62
N SER A 140 9.05 16.10 -2.59
CA SER A 140 9.63 15.23 -3.63
C SER A 140 10.46 14.08 -3.05
N ASN A 141 11.38 14.37 -2.12
CA ASN A 141 12.25 13.37 -1.50
C ASN A 141 11.50 12.48 -0.49
N ALA A 142 10.44 13.00 0.14
CA ALA A 142 9.60 12.24 1.06
C ALA A 142 8.83 11.12 0.35
N GLU A 143 8.65 11.22 -0.96
CA GLU A 143 8.07 10.19 -1.81
C GLU A 143 8.83 8.85 -1.71
N ASP A 144 10.16 8.88 -1.85
CA ASP A 144 10.99 7.67 -1.84
C ASP A 144 10.95 6.99 -0.47
N LEU A 145 11.12 7.77 0.60
CA LEU A 145 10.98 7.28 1.97
C LEU A 145 9.60 6.64 2.20
N PHE A 146 8.55 7.28 1.68
CA PHE A 146 7.19 6.78 1.81
C PHE A 146 7.01 5.40 1.16
N PHE A 147 7.48 5.20 -0.06
CA PHE A 147 7.29 3.93 -0.76
C PHE A 147 8.25 2.83 -0.34
N ASP A 148 9.50 3.16 -0.06
CA ASP A 148 10.54 2.16 0.20
C ASP A 148 10.63 1.78 1.67
N LYS A 149 10.14 2.62 2.57
CA LYS A 149 10.16 2.34 4.01
C LYS A 149 8.79 2.36 4.65
N ILE A 150 8.05 3.48 4.56
CA ILE A 150 6.81 3.67 5.34
C ILE A 150 5.72 2.70 4.89
N MET A 151 5.58 2.52 3.58
CA MET A 151 4.56 1.67 2.96
C MET A 151 5.15 0.44 2.27
N ALA A 152 6.38 0.03 2.59
CA ALA A 152 7.06 -1.09 1.96
C ALA A 152 6.22 -2.39 1.97
N GLN A 153 5.53 -2.66 3.08
CA GLN A 153 4.61 -3.79 3.24
C GLN A 153 3.49 -3.84 2.17
N ARG A 154 3.13 -2.69 1.57
CA ARG A 154 2.13 -2.65 0.50
C ARG A 154 2.59 -3.37 -0.76
N LYS A 155 3.90 -3.40 -1.05
CA LYS A 155 4.49 -4.15 -2.17
C LYS A 155 4.16 -5.65 -2.06
N ILE A 156 4.15 -6.18 -0.83
CA ILE A 156 3.84 -7.59 -0.56
C ILE A 156 2.33 -7.85 -0.61
N SER A 157 1.53 -6.92 -0.08
CA SER A 157 0.07 -7.14 0.06
C SER A 157 -0.75 -6.97 -1.24
N LEU A 158 -0.17 -6.40 -2.28
CA LEU A 158 -0.86 -6.05 -3.53
C LEU A 158 -0.23 -6.79 -4.71
N SER A 159 -1.04 -7.19 -5.69
CA SER A 159 -0.52 -7.67 -6.97
C SER A 159 0.26 -6.56 -7.70
N PRO A 160 1.19 -6.90 -8.61
CA PRO A 160 2.02 -5.90 -9.29
C PRO A 160 1.22 -4.78 -9.97
N SER A 161 0.13 -5.13 -10.67
CA SER A 161 -0.77 -4.14 -11.30
C SER A 161 -1.45 -3.22 -10.28
N LYS A 162 -1.92 -3.76 -9.15
CA LYS A 162 -2.57 -2.98 -8.10
C LYS A 162 -1.57 -2.09 -7.38
N TYR A 163 -0.37 -2.58 -7.12
CA TYR A 163 0.71 -1.78 -6.53
C TYR A 163 1.06 -0.60 -7.45
N ARG A 164 1.21 -0.84 -8.76
CA ARG A 164 1.47 0.23 -9.74
C ARG A 164 0.37 1.30 -9.74
N VAL A 165 -0.91 0.90 -9.78
CA VAL A 165 -2.04 1.85 -9.75
C VAL A 165 -2.06 2.63 -8.43
N TRP A 166 -1.83 1.95 -7.30
CA TRP A 166 -1.77 2.55 -5.98
C TRP A 166 -0.62 3.57 -5.87
N LYS A 167 0.60 3.20 -6.29
CA LYS A 167 1.78 4.08 -6.30
C LYS A 167 1.50 5.30 -7.18
N ASN A 168 1.07 5.09 -8.42
CA ASN A 168 0.80 6.16 -9.39
C ASN A 168 -0.24 7.18 -8.92
N ARG A 169 -1.19 6.79 -8.05
CA ARG A 169 -2.13 7.73 -7.44
C ARG A 169 -1.41 8.75 -6.55
N TYR A 170 -0.52 8.30 -5.67
CA TYR A 170 0.27 9.19 -4.81
C TYR A 170 1.20 10.07 -5.64
N LEU A 171 1.90 9.50 -6.64
CA LEU A 171 2.77 10.26 -7.55
C LEU A 171 2.04 11.41 -8.22
N ARG A 172 0.83 11.15 -8.74
CA ARG A 172 0.02 12.14 -9.42
C ARG A 172 -0.37 13.28 -8.49
N VAL A 173 -0.79 12.95 -7.26
CA VAL A 173 -1.22 13.93 -6.26
C VAL A 173 -0.04 14.78 -5.80
N ILE A 174 1.10 14.16 -5.48
CA ILE A 174 2.33 14.85 -5.06
C ILE A 174 2.81 15.78 -6.17
N LYS A 175 2.91 15.28 -7.41
CA LYS A 175 3.24 16.12 -8.57
C LYS A 175 2.28 17.30 -8.69
N LYS A 176 0.97 17.07 -8.55
CA LYS A 176 -0.01 18.16 -8.63
C LYS A 176 0.17 19.18 -7.52
N PHE A 177 0.48 18.74 -6.30
CA PHE A 177 0.79 19.65 -5.21
C PHE A 177 2.03 20.51 -5.50
N ILE A 178 3.11 19.89 -5.99
CA ILE A 178 4.35 20.58 -6.37
C ILE A 178 4.09 21.59 -7.50
N ASP A 179 3.32 21.20 -8.53
CA ASP A 179 2.96 22.10 -9.62
C ASP A 179 2.25 23.38 -9.14
N LEU A 180 1.51 23.31 -8.02
CA LEU A 180 0.71 24.42 -7.48
C LEU A 180 1.45 25.24 -6.41
N ASN A 181 2.24 24.60 -5.57
CA ASN A 181 2.83 25.20 -4.37
C ASN A 181 4.35 25.23 -4.36
N GLY A 182 5.00 24.63 -5.37
CA GLY A 182 6.43 24.38 -5.38
C GLY A 182 6.83 23.14 -4.56
N ASP A 183 8.12 22.79 -4.66
CA ASP A 183 8.70 21.65 -3.93
C ASP A 183 9.14 22.07 -2.52
N LEU A 184 8.14 22.23 -1.65
CA LEU A 184 8.28 22.70 -0.28
C LEU A 184 8.89 21.64 0.64
N LEU A 185 9.50 22.08 1.73
CA LEU A 185 9.83 21.20 2.85
C LEU A 185 8.54 20.68 3.49
N MET A 186 8.53 19.42 3.92
CA MET A 186 7.39 18.80 4.59
C MET A 186 6.91 19.59 5.82
N THR A 187 7.83 20.28 6.49
CA THR A 187 7.56 21.15 7.65
C THR A 187 6.94 22.50 7.28
N GLU A 188 7.16 23.00 6.06
CA GLU A 188 6.64 24.27 5.54
C GLU A 188 5.27 24.13 4.86
N ILE A 189 4.75 22.91 4.75
CA ILE A 189 3.41 22.68 4.20
C ILE A 189 2.39 23.18 5.23
N GLU A 190 1.86 24.37 4.97
CA GLU A 190 0.79 25.02 5.72
C GLU A 190 -0.62 24.81 5.12
N ARG A 191 -1.65 25.23 5.87
CA ARG A 191 -3.06 25.19 5.46
C ARG A 191 -3.32 25.86 4.10
N ARG A 192 -2.67 27.00 3.82
CA ARG A 192 -2.84 27.73 2.55
C ARG A 192 -2.53 26.86 1.32
N HIS A 193 -1.54 25.96 1.42
CA HIS A 193 -1.18 25.05 0.34
C HIS A 193 -2.23 23.95 0.14
N GLY A 194 -2.83 23.50 1.24
CA GLY A 194 -3.98 22.59 1.20
C GLY A 194 -5.19 23.24 0.53
N VAL A 195 -5.49 24.49 0.88
CA VAL A 195 -6.57 25.28 0.26
C VAL A 195 -6.31 25.50 -1.23
N ALA A 196 -5.07 25.80 -1.64
CA ALA A 196 -4.74 25.94 -3.07
C ALA A 196 -5.02 24.65 -3.87
N LEU A 197 -4.71 23.48 -3.29
CA LEU A 197 -5.04 22.20 -3.90
C LEU A 197 -6.56 21.95 -3.94
N TYR A 198 -7.28 22.32 -2.88
CA TYR A 198 -8.74 22.28 -2.85
C TYR A 198 -9.35 23.19 -3.93
N ASP A 199 -8.92 24.44 -4.06
CA ASP A 199 -9.46 25.36 -5.07
C ASP A 199 -9.19 24.89 -6.50
N TYR A 200 -8.02 24.28 -6.73
CA TYR A 200 -7.69 23.64 -8.01
C TYR A 200 -8.69 22.56 -8.39
N TRP A 201 -9.09 21.73 -7.43
CA TRP A 201 -10.03 20.65 -7.65
C TRP A 201 -11.48 21.15 -7.68
N LEU A 202 -11.82 22.18 -6.91
CA LEU A 202 -13.13 22.83 -6.92
C LEU A 202 -13.45 23.36 -8.32
N LYS A 203 -12.48 24.00 -8.98
CA LYS A 203 -12.61 24.45 -10.38
C LYS A 203 -12.88 23.34 -11.39
N ARG A 204 -12.63 22.07 -11.03
CA ARG A 204 -12.90 20.89 -11.88
C ARG A 204 -14.20 20.19 -11.49
N VAL A 205 -14.57 20.25 -10.22
CA VAL A 205 -15.88 19.81 -9.74
C VAL A 205 -16.96 20.75 -10.27
N MET A 206 -16.67 22.06 -10.34
CA MET A 206 -17.57 23.10 -10.84
C MET A 206 -16.89 23.89 -11.97
N PRO A 207 -16.66 23.27 -13.15
CA PRO A 207 -16.00 23.96 -14.26
C PRO A 207 -16.94 24.96 -14.91
N LYS A 208 -16.43 26.13 -15.29
CA LYS A 208 -17.17 27.13 -16.09
C LYS A 208 -17.51 26.61 -17.50
N LYS A 209 -16.67 25.71 -18.04
CA LYS A 209 -16.84 25.07 -19.35
C LYS A 209 -16.30 23.64 -19.29
N GLY A 210 -17.00 22.71 -19.95
CA GLY A 210 -16.61 21.31 -20.01
C GLY A 210 -17.26 20.43 -18.94
N LYS A 211 -16.90 19.14 -18.93
CA LYS A 211 -17.51 18.14 -18.06
C LYS A 211 -16.94 18.22 -16.64
N ALA A 212 -17.83 18.37 -15.65
CA ALA A 212 -17.49 18.30 -14.24
C ALA A 212 -16.93 16.93 -13.85
N ILE A 213 -15.93 16.93 -12.95
CA ILE A 213 -15.51 15.70 -12.26
C ILE A 213 -16.39 15.47 -11.03
N LYS A 214 -16.60 14.21 -10.65
CA LYS A 214 -17.38 13.88 -9.45
C LYS A 214 -16.67 14.38 -8.18
N PRO A 215 -17.38 14.99 -7.20
CA PRO A 215 -16.81 15.43 -5.91
C PRO A 215 -15.95 14.38 -5.22
N GLY A 216 -16.45 13.13 -5.09
CA GLY A 216 -15.69 12.02 -4.51
C GLY A 216 -14.40 11.63 -5.24
N THR A 217 -14.20 12.06 -6.50
CA THR A 217 -12.91 11.90 -7.19
C THR A 217 -11.89 12.91 -6.66
N ALA A 218 -12.30 14.16 -6.51
CA ALA A 218 -11.47 15.22 -5.94
C ALA A 218 -11.16 14.99 -4.45
N SER A 219 -12.16 14.57 -3.66
CA SER A 219 -11.98 14.20 -2.24
C SER A 219 -10.94 13.07 -2.06
N LYS A 220 -10.85 12.12 -3.00
CA LYS A 220 -9.82 11.06 -2.97
C LYS A 220 -8.40 11.60 -3.19
N GLU A 221 -8.23 12.62 -4.01
CA GLU A 221 -6.93 13.25 -4.24
C GLU A 221 -6.46 14.00 -2.97
N LEU A 222 -7.36 14.77 -2.35
CA LEU A 222 -7.11 15.45 -1.06
C LEU A 222 -6.83 14.46 0.08
N GLY A 223 -7.61 13.39 0.18
CA GLY A 223 -7.39 12.32 1.14
C GLY A 223 -6.06 11.59 0.93
N THR A 224 -5.59 11.48 -0.32
CA THR A 224 -4.32 10.83 -0.64
C THR A 224 -3.14 11.64 -0.12
N ILE A 225 -3.09 12.95 -0.36
CA ILE A 225 -2.00 13.80 0.17
C ILE A 225 -2.08 13.95 1.69
N SER A 226 -3.29 14.03 2.25
CA SER A 226 -3.50 14.04 3.69
C SER A 226 -2.94 12.77 4.34
N SER A 227 -3.20 11.60 3.75
CA SER A 227 -2.67 10.31 4.19
C SER A 227 -1.15 10.24 4.05
N PHE A 228 -0.58 10.75 2.95
CA PHE A 228 0.87 10.83 2.75
C PHE A 228 1.54 11.67 3.85
N TYR A 229 1.04 12.89 4.07
CA TYR A 229 1.54 13.82 5.10
C TYR A 229 1.52 13.18 6.50
N ASN A 230 0.38 12.61 6.90
CA ASN A 230 0.25 11.94 8.19
C ASN A 230 1.21 10.76 8.31
N SER A 231 1.37 9.95 7.26
CA SER A 231 2.23 8.77 7.32
C SER A 231 3.71 9.15 7.44
N TYR A 232 4.13 10.21 6.75
CA TYR A 232 5.49 10.76 6.85
C TYR A 232 5.79 11.20 8.29
N PHE A 233 4.97 12.09 8.86
CA PHE A 233 5.22 12.61 10.20
C PHE A 233 5.02 11.55 11.28
N LYS A 234 4.10 10.61 11.10
CA LYS A 234 3.99 9.45 11.99
C LYS A 234 5.27 8.61 12.02
N HIS A 235 5.97 8.48 10.88
CA HIS A 235 7.22 7.74 10.80
C HIS A 235 8.42 8.52 11.34
N VAL A 236 8.50 9.82 11.06
CA VAL A 236 9.66 10.66 11.40
C VAL A 236 9.59 11.20 12.83
N GLU A 237 8.41 11.65 13.28
CA GLU A 237 8.21 12.31 14.58
C GLU A 237 7.48 11.42 15.61
N GLY A 238 6.85 10.31 15.20
CA GLY A 238 6.10 9.43 16.10
C GLY A 238 4.61 9.78 16.24
N VAL A 239 4.04 9.73 17.44
CA VAL A 239 2.61 10.06 17.65
C VAL A 239 2.41 11.57 17.47
N THR A 240 1.70 11.96 16.41
CA THR A 240 1.51 13.35 15.97
C THR A 240 0.31 14.02 16.65
N THR A 241 0.23 14.05 17.98
CA THR A 241 -0.87 14.75 18.67
C THR A 241 -0.84 16.26 18.46
N ASP A 242 0.34 16.84 18.26
CA ASP A 242 0.51 18.31 18.24
C ASP A 242 0.60 18.90 16.83
N ARG A 243 0.81 18.07 15.79
CA ARG A 243 0.92 18.53 14.40
C ARG A 243 -0.44 18.47 13.71
N ILE A 244 -1.02 19.64 13.42
CA ILE A 244 -2.27 19.74 12.66
C ILE A 244 -1.98 19.45 11.18
N ASN A 245 -2.67 18.46 10.61
CA ASN A 245 -2.56 18.16 9.18
C ASN A 245 -3.15 19.31 8.33
N PRO A 246 -2.38 19.91 7.41
CA PRO A 246 -2.81 21.03 6.56
C PRO A 246 -4.05 20.75 5.70
N PHE A 247 -4.27 19.48 5.37
CA PHE A 247 -5.36 18.99 4.53
C PHE A 247 -6.56 18.49 5.36
N ARG A 248 -6.50 18.57 6.69
CA ARG A 248 -7.60 18.12 7.58
C ARG A 248 -8.92 18.83 7.21
N GLY A 249 -9.99 18.05 7.06
CA GLY A 249 -11.32 18.58 6.74
C GLY A 249 -11.50 19.11 5.31
N LEU A 250 -10.47 19.11 4.46
CA LEU A 250 -10.63 19.43 3.05
C LEU A 250 -11.23 18.23 2.33
N HIS A 251 -12.52 18.35 2.02
CA HIS A 251 -13.28 17.39 1.26
C HIS A 251 -14.44 18.12 0.59
N TYR A 252 -14.97 17.53 -0.48
CA TYR A 252 -16.23 17.94 -1.07
C TYR A 252 -17.31 17.01 -0.55
N GLU A 253 -18.49 17.56 -0.32
CA GLU A 253 -19.68 16.78 -0.07
C GLU A 253 -19.93 15.87 -1.28
N ASP A 254 -20.12 14.59 -1.00
CA ASP A 254 -20.58 13.66 -2.02
C ASP A 254 -22.04 14.01 -2.29
N LEU A 255 -22.33 14.42 -3.52
CA LEU A 255 -23.70 14.36 -4.04
C LEU A 255 -24.15 12.91 -3.91
N GLU A 256 -25.41 12.68 -3.52
CA GLU A 256 -25.99 11.33 -3.36
C GLU A 256 -25.43 10.42 -4.46
N GLU A 257 -24.74 9.34 -4.06
CA GLU A 257 -24.19 8.40 -5.03
C GLU A 257 -25.37 7.84 -5.81
N GLU A 258 -25.54 8.26 -7.07
CA GLU A 258 -26.40 7.56 -8.01
C GLU A 258 -26.01 6.09 -7.95
N THR A 259 -26.85 5.28 -7.31
CA THR A 259 -26.66 3.84 -7.23
C THR A 259 -26.61 3.36 -8.67
N ARG A 260 -25.48 2.76 -9.05
CA ARG A 260 -25.27 2.34 -10.44
C ARG A 260 -26.43 1.46 -10.89
N SER A 261 -27.07 1.87 -11.97
CA SER A 261 -28.22 1.16 -12.48
C SER A 261 -27.81 -0.26 -12.90
N PRO A 262 -28.63 -1.29 -12.58
CA PRO A 262 -28.50 -2.62 -13.13
C PRO A 262 -28.83 -2.58 -14.63
N PHE A 263 -28.22 -3.45 -15.43
CA PHE A 263 -28.76 -3.70 -16.77
C PHE A 263 -30.17 -4.30 -16.65
N PRO A 264 -31.12 -3.89 -17.52
CA PRO A 264 -32.40 -4.56 -17.65
C PRO A 264 -32.23 -6.05 -17.95
N LEU A 265 -33.14 -6.87 -17.42
CA LEU A 265 -33.11 -8.32 -17.62
C LEU A 265 -33.11 -8.69 -19.11
N GLU A 266 -33.90 -8.00 -19.93
CA GLU A 266 -33.97 -8.24 -21.37
C GLU A 266 -32.64 -7.98 -22.08
N ALA A 267 -31.88 -6.97 -21.65
CA ALA A 267 -30.54 -6.73 -22.19
C ALA A 267 -29.57 -7.87 -21.83
N ILE A 268 -29.64 -8.42 -20.62
CA ILE A 268 -28.82 -9.58 -20.22
C ILE A 268 -29.23 -10.83 -21.02
N LYS A 269 -30.54 -11.08 -21.20
CA LYS A 269 -31.06 -12.17 -22.05
C LYS A 269 -30.55 -12.02 -23.49
N GLU A 270 -30.61 -10.83 -24.06
CA GLU A 270 -30.08 -10.57 -25.40
C GLU A 270 -28.57 -10.86 -25.50
N MET A 271 -27.79 -10.47 -24.47
CA MET A 271 -26.35 -10.76 -24.42
C MET A 271 -26.06 -12.26 -24.47
N VAL A 272 -26.84 -13.10 -23.77
CA VAL A 272 -26.58 -14.56 -23.67
C VAL A 272 -27.26 -15.39 -24.77
N SER A 273 -28.28 -14.84 -25.44
CA SER A 273 -29.00 -15.54 -26.53
C SER A 273 -28.47 -15.19 -27.92
N SER A 274 -27.87 -14.01 -28.11
CA SER A 274 -27.32 -13.59 -29.41
C SER A 274 -25.90 -14.12 -29.67
N ASP A 275 -25.49 -14.14 -30.94
CA ASP A 275 -24.10 -14.44 -31.34
C ASP A 275 -23.16 -13.21 -31.19
N LYS A 276 -23.65 -12.08 -30.67
CA LYS A 276 -22.86 -10.83 -30.55
C LYS A 276 -21.60 -11.04 -29.71
N LEU A 277 -21.67 -11.81 -28.61
CA LEU A 277 -20.53 -12.12 -27.74
C LEU A 277 -19.38 -12.86 -28.45
N LEU A 278 -19.60 -13.48 -29.62
CA LEU A 278 -18.55 -14.10 -30.43
C LEU A 278 -17.48 -13.09 -30.91
N LYS A 279 -17.78 -11.78 -30.88
CA LYS A 279 -16.85 -10.69 -31.21
C LYS A 279 -15.77 -10.48 -30.13
N LEU A 280 -15.98 -10.96 -28.90
CA LEU A 280 -14.94 -10.98 -27.88
C LEU A 280 -14.00 -12.16 -28.12
N ASN A 281 -12.71 -11.97 -27.80
CA ASN A 281 -11.81 -13.12 -27.74
C ASN A 281 -12.34 -14.17 -26.74
N PHE A 282 -12.03 -15.45 -27.00
CA PHE A 282 -12.68 -16.55 -26.30
C PHE A 282 -12.58 -16.46 -24.78
N GLU A 283 -11.42 -16.08 -24.25
CA GLU A 283 -11.23 -15.97 -22.80
C GLU A 283 -12.02 -14.81 -22.19
N ALA A 284 -12.02 -13.63 -22.82
CA ALA A 284 -12.85 -12.50 -22.37
C ALA A 284 -14.34 -12.83 -22.40
N ARG A 285 -14.79 -13.54 -23.43
CA ARG A 285 -16.16 -14.03 -23.58
C ARG A 285 -16.53 -14.96 -22.42
N MET A 286 -15.68 -15.91 -22.05
CA MET A 286 -15.94 -16.82 -20.92
C MET A 286 -15.97 -16.08 -19.58
N ILE A 287 -15.10 -15.08 -19.36
CA ILE A 287 -15.16 -14.27 -18.14
C ILE A 287 -16.44 -13.42 -18.09
N PHE A 288 -16.86 -12.86 -19.23
CA PHE A 288 -18.11 -12.11 -19.34
C PHE A 288 -19.31 -12.98 -18.93
N LEU A 289 -19.40 -14.20 -19.47
CA LEU A 289 -20.46 -15.16 -19.15
C LEU A 289 -20.39 -15.61 -17.70
N ALA A 290 -19.19 -15.94 -17.19
CA ALA A 290 -19.00 -16.26 -15.77
C ALA A 290 -19.45 -15.12 -14.85
N PHE A 291 -19.25 -13.87 -15.26
CA PHE A 291 -19.63 -12.71 -14.46
C PHE A 291 -21.14 -12.54 -14.30
N ILE A 292 -21.92 -12.92 -15.33
CA ILE A 292 -23.38 -12.83 -15.32
C ILE A 292 -23.97 -13.66 -14.16
N ASP A 293 -23.58 -14.93 -14.01
CA ASP A 293 -24.24 -15.85 -13.06
C ASP A 293 -23.46 -16.12 -11.76
N THR A 294 -22.26 -15.54 -11.58
CA THR A 294 -21.54 -15.63 -10.30
C THR A 294 -21.64 -14.35 -9.46
N GLY A 295 -21.86 -13.21 -10.12
CA GLY A 295 -21.70 -11.90 -9.52
C GLY A 295 -20.29 -11.62 -8.98
N ALA A 296 -19.30 -12.51 -9.17
CA ALA A 296 -17.95 -12.33 -8.64
C ALA A 296 -17.25 -11.17 -9.34
N ARG A 297 -16.46 -10.37 -8.61
CA ARG A 297 -15.84 -9.18 -9.21
C ARG A 297 -14.91 -9.60 -10.35
N PRO A 298 -14.73 -8.79 -11.41
CA PRO A 298 -13.74 -9.09 -12.45
C PRO A 298 -12.34 -9.36 -11.89
N THR A 299 -11.93 -8.63 -10.84
CA THR A 299 -10.66 -8.90 -10.12
C THR A 299 -10.60 -10.26 -9.44
N GLU A 300 -11.76 -10.80 -9.03
CA GLU A 300 -11.88 -12.11 -8.41
C GLU A 300 -11.80 -13.20 -9.49
N LEU A 301 -12.59 -13.08 -10.57
CA LEU A 301 -12.58 -14.04 -11.69
C LEU A 301 -11.22 -14.12 -12.38
N CYS A 302 -10.63 -12.98 -12.75
CA CYS A 302 -9.29 -12.89 -13.34
C CYS A 302 -8.17 -13.34 -12.38
N GLY A 303 -8.47 -13.52 -11.09
CA GLY A 303 -7.48 -13.89 -10.08
C GLY A 303 -7.63 -15.31 -9.57
N LEU A 304 -8.54 -16.12 -10.12
CA LEU A 304 -8.73 -17.52 -9.73
C LEU A 304 -7.49 -18.35 -10.11
N GLU A 305 -6.99 -19.13 -9.16
CA GLU A 305 -6.03 -20.20 -9.39
C GLU A 305 -6.79 -21.49 -9.77
N PRO A 306 -6.15 -22.51 -10.38
CA PRO A 306 -6.80 -23.79 -10.69
C PRO A 306 -7.48 -24.44 -9.50
N GLU A 307 -6.89 -24.34 -8.30
CA GLU A 307 -7.45 -24.91 -7.06
C GLU A 307 -8.69 -24.17 -6.54
N ASP A 308 -8.95 -22.95 -7.04
CA ASP A 308 -10.16 -22.19 -6.72
C ASP A 308 -11.37 -22.65 -7.55
N ILE A 309 -11.18 -23.51 -8.56
CA ILE A 309 -12.23 -23.92 -9.51
C ILE A 309 -12.50 -25.42 -9.33
N VAL A 310 -13.63 -25.75 -8.69
CA VAL A 310 -13.96 -27.12 -8.33
C VAL A 310 -15.14 -27.60 -9.18
N LEU A 311 -14.85 -28.43 -10.19
CA LEU A 311 -15.85 -28.93 -11.14
C LEU A 311 -16.28 -30.38 -10.89
N ASN A 312 -15.41 -31.21 -10.31
CA ASN A 312 -15.64 -32.64 -10.12
C ASN A 312 -16.27 -32.91 -8.75
N THR A 313 -17.49 -32.42 -8.55
CA THR A 313 -18.26 -32.55 -7.30
C THR A 313 -19.76 -32.40 -7.61
N ASP A 314 -20.64 -32.83 -6.71
CA ASP A 314 -22.10 -32.77 -6.87
C ASP A 314 -22.63 -31.34 -7.09
N VAL A 315 -21.92 -30.35 -6.54
CA VAL A 315 -22.20 -28.93 -6.73
C VAL A 315 -20.94 -28.21 -7.19
N PRO A 316 -20.69 -28.08 -8.50
CA PRO A 316 -19.54 -27.31 -8.99
C PRO A 316 -19.53 -25.89 -8.44
N TYR A 317 -18.38 -25.38 -8.02
CA TYR A 317 -18.26 -24.05 -7.41
C TYR A 317 -16.91 -23.38 -7.67
N ILE A 318 -16.86 -22.06 -7.49
CA ILE A 318 -15.60 -21.31 -7.33
C ILE A 318 -15.39 -20.90 -5.87
N ASP A 319 -14.17 -21.05 -5.38
CA ASP A 319 -13.77 -20.67 -4.02
C ASP A 319 -13.06 -19.32 -4.03
N ILE A 320 -13.73 -18.27 -3.55
CA ILE A 320 -13.17 -16.93 -3.54
C ILE A 320 -12.46 -16.74 -2.20
N VAL A 321 -11.17 -17.05 -2.15
CA VAL A 321 -10.33 -16.93 -0.94
C VAL A 321 -9.07 -16.08 -1.16
N PRO A 322 -8.52 -15.43 -0.12
CA PRO A 322 -7.24 -14.74 -0.25
C PRO A 322 -6.15 -15.76 -0.55
N ARG A 323 -5.31 -15.47 -1.54
CA ARG A 323 -4.13 -16.27 -1.87
C ARG A 323 -2.88 -15.44 -1.64
N ALA A 324 -1.71 -16.07 -1.47
CA ALA A 324 -0.44 -15.35 -1.34
C ALA A 324 -0.18 -14.42 -2.55
N THR A 325 -0.62 -14.83 -3.74
CA THR A 325 -0.56 -14.07 -5.00
C THR A 325 -1.66 -13.00 -5.11
N ARG A 326 -2.65 -12.98 -4.21
CA ARG A 326 -3.88 -12.17 -4.32
C ARG A 326 -4.42 -11.72 -2.96
N GLY A 327 -4.15 -10.46 -2.59
CA GLY A 327 -4.89 -9.78 -1.53
C GLY A 327 -6.36 -9.51 -1.93
N LEU A 328 -7.31 -9.92 -1.08
CA LEU A 328 -8.73 -9.54 -1.21
C LEU A 328 -8.94 -8.08 -0.81
N LYS A 329 -9.93 -7.43 -1.42
CA LYS A 329 -10.24 -6.01 -1.18
C LYS A 329 -10.71 -5.75 0.27
N THR A 330 -11.27 -6.76 0.95
CA THR A 330 -11.66 -6.70 2.36
C THR A 330 -11.33 -8.04 3.06
N LYS A 331 -10.79 -7.98 4.28
CA LYS A 331 -10.35 -9.17 5.05
C LYS A 331 -11.49 -10.06 5.54
N VAL A 332 -12.71 -9.52 5.70
CA VAL A 332 -13.82 -10.19 6.41
C VAL A 332 -14.90 -10.70 5.43
N GLY A 333 -15.53 -9.83 4.61
CA GLY A 333 -16.66 -10.24 3.74
C GLY A 333 -16.32 -10.82 2.36
N SER A 334 -15.06 -11.19 2.08
CA SER A 334 -14.67 -11.65 0.73
C SER A 334 -14.49 -13.17 0.58
N LYS A 335 -14.42 -13.95 1.68
CA LYS A 335 -14.29 -15.42 1.64
C LYS A 335 -15.64 -16.07 1.37
N ARG A 336 -15.81 -16.72 0.22
CA ARG A 336 -17.07 -17.40 -0.11
C ARG A 336 -16.90 -18.44 -1.20
N LYS A 337 -17.71 -19.49 -1.13
CA LYS A 337 -17.93 -20.42 -2.22
C LYS A 337 -19.17 -20.00 -3.01
N VAL A 338 -19.04 -19.90 -4.33
CA VAL A 338 -20.12 -19.53 -5.25
C VAL A 338 -20.41 -20.72 -6.16
N PRO A 339 -21.58 -21.37 -6.04
CA PRO A 339 -21.96 -22.44 -6.97
C PRO A 339 -21.99 -21.95 -8.42
N LEU A 340 -21.60 -22.82 -9.33
CA LEU A 340 -21.60 -22.58 -10.75
C LEU A 340 -22.88 -23.14 -11.37
N VAL A 341 -23.68 -22.23 -11.92
CA VAL A 341 -24.95 -22.50 -12.60
C VAL A 341 -24.95 -21.82 -13.97
N GLY A 342 -25.91 -22.15 -14.84
CA GLY A 342 -26.16 -21.44 -16.09
C GLY A 342 -24.93 -21.24 -16.97
N VAL A 343 -24.74 -20.02 -17.48
CA VAL A 343 -23.64 -19.68 -18.38
C VAL A 343 -22.27 -19.72 -17.68
N ALA A 344 -22.24 -19.53 -16.36
CA ALA A 344 -20.99 -19.59 -15.60
C ALA A 344 -20.42 -21.00 -15.50
N LEU A 345 -21.27 -22.01 -15.30
CA LEU A 345 -20.84 -23.41 -15.28
C LEU A 345 -20.19 -23.80 -16.61
N GLU A 346 -20.85 -23.47 -17.73
CA GLU A 346 -20.32 -23.76 -19.06
C GLU A 346 -19.02 -23.00 -19.35
N ALA A 347 -18.89 -21.76 -18.86
CA ALA A 347 -17.66 -20.99 -19.00
C ALA A 347 -16.47 -21.65 -18.27
N PHE A 348 -16.67 -22.11 -17.03
CA PHE A 348 -15.60 -22.75 -16.26
C PHE A 348 -15.28 -24.17 -16.73
N LYS A 349 -16.23 -24.90 -17.33
CA LYS A 349 -15.91 -26.15 -18.05
C LYS A 349 -14.90 -25.93 -19.18
N LYS A 350 -14.94 -24.76 -19.85
CA LYS A 350 -13.95 -24.39 -20.88
C LYS A 350 -12.62 -23.89 -20.32
N PHE A 351 -12.62 -23.34 -19.11
CA PHE A 351 -11.44 -22.78 -18.44
C PHE A 351 -11.27 -23.35 -17.01
N PRO A 352 -11.05 -24.67 -16.86
CA PRO A 352 -10.95 -25.33 -15.54
C PRO A 352 -9.70 -24.90 -14.74
N LYS A 353 -8.70 -24.33 -15.42
CA LYS A 353 -7.45 -23.83 -14.82
C LYS A 353 -7.41 -22.31 -14.69
N GLY A 354 -8.57 -21.66 -14.83
CA GLY A 354 -8.70 -20.21 -14.80
C GLY A 354 -8.30 -19.51 -16.10
N PHE A 355 -8.18 -18.18 -16.01
CA PHE A 355 -8.08 -17.29 -17.17
C PHE A 355 -6.66 -16.74 -17.34
N LYS A 356 -5.83 -17.46 -18.11
CA LYS A 356 -4.40 -17.17 -18.27
C LYS A 356 -4.13 -15.80 -18.91
N ARG A 357 -4.80 -15.43 -20.00
CA ARG A 357 -4.61 -14.15 -20.71
C ARG A 357 -4.97 -12.96 -19.83
N TYR A 358 -5.99 -13.13 -18.98
CA TYR A 358 -6.48 -12.06 -18.12
C TYR A 358 -6.02 -12.18 -16.66
N LYS A 359 -5.07 -13.06 -16.33
CA LYS A 359 -4.57 -13.25 -14.97
C LYS A 359 -4.04 -11.93 -14.40
N PHE A 360 -4.68 -11.41 -13.35
CA PHE A 360 -4.39 -10.10 -12.74
C PHE A 360 -4.43 -8.89 -13.71
N ASN A 361 -5.21 -9.01 -14.79
CA ASN A 361 -5.34 -8.01 -15.84
C ASN A 361 -6.81 -7.63 -16.09
N GLU A 362 -7.57 -7.46 -14.99
CA GLU A 362 -8.99 -7.13 -15.04
C GLU A 362 -9.28 -5.78 -15.73
N MET A 363 -8.32 -4.84 -15.71
CA MET A 363 -8.51 -3.54 -16.35
C MET A 363 -8.64 -3.67 -17.87
N VAL A 364 -7.79 -4.51 -18.48
CA VAL A 364 -7.86 -4.78 -19.93
C VAL A 364 -9.13 -5.56 -20.27
N LEU A 365 -9.55 -6.49 -19.41
CA LEU A 365 -10.84 -7.17 -19.56
C LEU A 365 -12.00 -6.16 -19.53
N CYS A 366 -12.09 -5.32 -18.49
CA CYS A 366 -13.15 -4.34 -18.32
C CYS A 366 -13.19 -3.33 -19.47
N ALA A 367 -12.03 -2.93 -20.01
CA ALA A 367 -11.96 -2.06 -21.18
C ALA A 367 -12.50 -2.76 -22.44
N ALA A 368 -12.10 -4.02 -22.68
CA ALA A 368 -12.60 -4.80 -23.81
C ALA A 368 -14.12 -5.07 -23.71
N ALA A 369 -14.59 -5.46 -22.54
CA ALA A 369 -16.02 -5.70 -22.28
C ALA A 369 -16.85 -4.41 -22.37
N GLY A 370 -16.34 -3.29 -21.84
CA GLY A 370 -16.99 -1.99 -21.94
C GLY A 370 -17.10 -1.49 -23.39
N LYS A 371 -16.02 -1.66 -24.18
CA LYS A 371 -16.04 -1.35 -25.62
C LYS A 371 -17.05 -2.24 -26.36
N PHE A 372 -17.06 -3.54 -26.05
CA PHE A 372 -18.03 -4.49 -26.62
C PHE A 372 -19.48 -4.08 -26.32
N ILE A 373 -19.81 -3.79 -25.05
CA ILE A 373 -21.15 -3.35 -24.63
C ILE A 373 -21.56 -2.11 -25.42
N LYS A 374 -20.67 -1.12 -25.54
CA LYS A 374 -20.94 0.12 -26.28
C LYS A 374 -21.19 -0.15 -27.77
N MET A 375 -20.35 -0.96 -28.42
CA MET A 375 -20.41 -1.23 -29.86
C MET A 375 -21.59 -2.10 -30.29
N ASN A 376 -22.25 -2.78 -29.36
CA ASN A 376 -23.38 -3.66 -29.65
C ASN A 376 -24.70 -3.13 -29.06
N GLU A 377 -24.71 -1.87 -28.63
CA GLU A 377 -25.89 -1.10 -28.22
C GLU A 377 -26.70 -1.72 -27.07
N PHE A 378 -26.04 -2.49 -26.20
CA PHE A 378 -26.69 -3.09 -25.04
C PHE A 378 -27.01 -2.08 -23.92
N LYS A 379 -26.57 -0.82 -24.04
CA LYS A 379 -26.79 0.20 -23.02
C LYS A 379 -28.15 0.87 -23.22
N THR A 380 -29.01 0.81 -22.21
CA THR A 380 -30.22 1.64 -22.14
C THR A 380 -29.96 3.05 -21.59
N SER A 381 -28.78 3.27 -20.99
CA SER A 381 -28.33 4.55 -20.45
C SER A 381 -26.80 4.62 -20.37
N ASP A 382 -26.25 5.84 -20.36
CA ASP A 382 -24.80 6.06 -20.45
C ASP A 382 -24.01 5.63 -19.19
N ASP A 383 -24.68 5.59 -18.04
CA ASP A 383 -24.14 5.17 -16.74
C ASP A 383 -23.89 3.65 -16.65
N LEU A 384 -24.52 2.86 -17.51
CA LEU A 384 -24.32 1.41 -17.55
C LEU A 384 -22.88 1.08 -17.94
N THR A 385 -22.22 0.26 -17.13
CA THR A 385 -20.85 -0.22 -17.37
C THR A 385 -20.81 -1.72 -17.28
N PHE A 386 -19.70 -2.35 -17.69
CA PHE A 386 -19.52 -3.79 -17.47
C PHE A 386 -19.85 -4.20 -16.02
N TYR A 387 -19.50 -3.37 -15.03
CA TYR A 387 -19.78 -3.64 -13.61
C TYR A 387 -21.28 -3.62 -13.24
N SER A 388 -22.14 -2.99 -14.04
CA SER A 388 -23.60 -2.98 -13.86
C SER A 388 -24.20 -4.38 -13.97
N ILE A 389 -23.54 -5.32 -14.66
CA ILE A 389 -23.97 -6.74 -14.74
C ILE A 389 -24.03 -7.38 -13.34
N ARG A 390 -23.13 -6.99 -12.43
CA ARG A 390 -23.16 -7.48 -11.05
C ARG A 390 -24.39 -6.98 -10.28
N HIS A 391 -24.85 -5.77 -10.57
CA HIS A 391 -26.10 -5.26 -9.99
C HIS A 391 -27.29 -6.05 -10.57
N SER A 392 -27.31 -6.32 -11.87
CA SER A 392 -28.32 -7.20 -12.48
C SER A 392 -28.35 -8.61 -11.87
N PHE A 393 -27.21 -9.16 -11.45
CA PHE A 393 -27.18 -10.43 -10.73
C PHE A 393 -27.87 -10.34 -9.36
N VAL A 394 -27.64 -9.24 -8.62
CA VAL A 394 -28.30 -8.99 -7.33
C VAL A 394 -29.81 -8.76 -7.51
N ASP A 395 -30.20 -8.00 -8.52
CA ASP A 395 -31.59 -7.74 -8.87
C ASP A 395 -32.33 -9.02 -9.26
N ARG A 396 -31.71 -9.89 -10.08
CA ARG A 396 -32.32 -11.20 -10.42
C ARG A 396 -32.59 -12.04 -9.18
N MET A 397 -31.67 -12.04 -8.20
CA MET A 397 -31.88 -12.72 -6.92
C MET A 397 -33.03 -12.08 -6.12
N GLU A 398 -33.11 -10.75 -6.10
CA GLU A 398 -34.17 -10.01 -5.39
C GLU A 398 -35.55 -10.27 -5.99
N MET A 399 -35.67 -10.20 -7.32
CA MET A 399 -36.91 -10.50 -8.05
C MET A 399 -37.38 -11.95 -7.85
N ASN A 400 -36.48 -12.85 -7.43
CA ASN A 400 -36.79 -14.24 -7.09
C ASN A 400 -36.94 -14.48 -5.58
N GLY A 401 -37.18 -13.42 -4.80
CA GLY A 401 -37.48 -13.52 -3.37
C GLY A 401 -36.31 -13.96 -2.51
N MET A 402 -35.06 -13.79 -2.96
CA MET A 402 -33.89 -14.11 -2.14
C MET A 402 -33.60 -13.00 -1.13
N GLU A 403 -33.50 -13.40 0.14
CA GLU A 403 -33.23 -12.50 1.26
C GLU A 403 -31.94 -11.69 1.08
N GLN A 404 -31.94 -10.46 1.60
CA GLN A 404 -30.81 -9.53 1.46
C GLN A 404 -29.52 -10.12 2.01
N GLU A 405 -29.57 -10.85 3.12
CA GLU A 405 -28.40 -11.49 3.71
C GLU A 405 -27.77 -12.51 2.76
N PHE A 406 -28.59 -13.36 2.14
CA PHE A 406 -28.14 -14.32 1.14
C PHE A 406 -27.49 -13.61 -0.05
N ARG A 407 -28.13 -12.56 -0.58
CA ARG A 407 -27.60 -11.75 -1.70
C ARG A 407 -26.24 -11.16 -1.33
N HIS A 408 -26.10 -10.55 -0.15
CA HIS A 408 -24.85 -9.97 0.35
C HIS A 408 -23.75 -11.02 0.53
N ARG A 409 -24.07 -12.19 1.08
CA ARG A 409 -23.12 -13.32 1.21
C ARG A 409 -22.66 -13.81 -0.16
N MET A 410 -23.56 -13.93 -1.14
CA MET A 410 -23.24 -14.38 -2.50
C MET A 410 -22.30 -13.43 -3.24
N VAL A 411 -22.49 -12.13 -3.10
CA VAL A 411 -21.63 -11.15 -3.79
C VAL A 411 -20.43 -10.69 -2.94
N GLY A 412 -20.38 -11.03 -1.65
CA GLY A 412 -19.29 -10.64 -0.75
C GLY A 412 -19.35 -9.16 -0.36
N HIS A 413 -20.53 -8.71 0.07
CA HIS A 413 -20.74 -7.44 0.75
C HIS A 413 -20.58 -7.61 2.26
N LYS A 414 -20.14 -6.57 2.96
CA LYS A 414 -20.03 -6.59 4.42
C LYS A 414 -21.46 -6.53 4.99
N LEU A 415 -21.83 -7.49 5.82
CA LEU A 415 -23.06 -7.43 6.60
C LEU A 415 -22.88 -6.43 7.77
N SER A 416 -23.91 -5.64 8.05
CA SER A 416 -23.95 -4.70 9.19
C SER A 416 -24.13 -5.43 10.52
N GLU A 417 -24.76 -6.60 10.50
CA GLU A 417 -25.11 -7.40 11.68
C GLU A 417 -24.13 -8.57 11.91
N GLN A 418 -24.18 -9.17 13.10
CA GLN A 418 -23.40 -10.36 13.45
C GLN A 418 -23.74 -11.51 12.49
N GLU A 419 -22.71 -12.15 11.92
CA GLU A 419 -22.88 -13.32 11.06
C GLU A 419 -23.41 -14.50 11.87
N TYR A 420 -24.71 -14.79 11.83
CA TYR A 420 -25.29 -16.00 12.39
C TYR A 420 -25.30 -17.14 11.35
N GLY A 421 -24.75 -18.30 11.69
CA GLY A 421 -24.77 -19.51 10.85
C GLY A 421 -23.85 -19.51 9.61
N LYS A 422 -23.68 -20.71 9.01
CA LYS A 422 -22.79 -20.95 7.85
C LYS A 422 -23.31 -20.38 6.50
N GLY A 423 -24.52 -19.79 6.49
CA GLY A 423 -25.12 -19.17 5.31
C GLY A 423 -25.59 -20.17 4.25
N GLY A 424 -26.10 -21.33 4.67
CA GLY A 424 -26.63 -22.39 3.80
C GLY A 424 -25.57 -23.31 3.19
N SER A 425 -25.97 -24.54 2.87
CA SER A 425 -25.11 -25.53 2.17
C SER A 425 -24.85 -25.10 0.72
N LEU A 426 -23.91 -25.77 0.03
CA LEU A 426 -23.64 -25.47 -1.38
C LEU A 426 -24.83 -25.84 -2.26
N GLU A 427 -25.52 -26.91 -1.93
CA GLU A 427 -26.73 -27.41 -2.59
C GLU A 427 -27.85 -26.38 -2.48
N PHE A 428 -28.10 -25.88 -1.26
CA PHE A 428 -29.09 -24.81 -1.04
C PHE A 428 -28.78 -23.56 -1.87
N LYS A 429 -27.50 -23.14 -1.90
CA LYS A 429 -27.08 -21.98 -2.72
C LYS A 429 -27.27 -22.25 -4.21
N ARG A 430 -26.89 -23.43 -4.70
CA ARG A 430 -27.06 -23.85 -6.10
C ARG A 430 -28.53 -23.81 -6.49
N ASP A 431 -29.41 -24.37 -5.67
CA ASP A 431 -30.83 -24.48 -5.99
C ASP A 431 -31.49 -23.11 -6.03
N LYS A 432 -31.11 -22.19 -5.13
CA LYS A 432 -31.51 -20.78 -5.22
C LYS A 432 -30.98 -20.13 -6.51
N LEU A 433 -29.70 -20.29 -6.85
CA LEU A 433 -29.14 -19.69 -8.06
C LEU A 433 -29.71 -20.29 -9.36
N LYS A 434 -30.15 -21.55 -9.36
CA LYS A 434 -30.83 -22.15 -10.52
C LYS A 434 -32.13 -21.43 -10.86
N ALA A 435 -32.83 -20.86 -9.88
CA ALA A 435 -34.06 -20.10 -10.11
C ALA A 435 -33.84 -18.81 -10.94
N ILE A 436 -32.60 -18.35 -11.08
CA ILE A 436 -32.25 -17.14 -11.84
C ILE A 436 -31.45 -17.44 -13.11
N GLU A 437 -31.32 -18.72 -13.49
CA GLU A 437 -30.67 -19.12 -14.75
C GLU A 437 -31.38 -18.48 -15.95
N LEU A 438 -30.60 -18.20 -16.98
CA LEU A 438 -31.09 -17.67 -18.24
C LEU A 438 -30.94 -18.74 -19.30
N GLU A 439 -31.89 -18.82 -20.22
CA GLU A 439 -31.66 -19.55 -21.47
C GLU A 439 -30.53 -18.88 -22.26
N PHE A 440 -29.65 -19.67 -22.85
CA PHE A 440 -28.47 -19.17 -23.53
C PHE A 440 -28.12 -19.94 -24.80
N ASN A 441 -27.45 -19.27 -25.72
CA ASN A 441 -27.00 -19.85 -26.97
C ASN A 441 -25.72 -20.66 -26.79
N LYS A 442 -25.80 -21.98 -27.01
CA LYS A 442 -24.67 -22.91 -26.87
C LYS A 442 -23.49 -22.61 -27.80
N LYS A 443 -23.69 -21.89 -28.92
CA LYS A 443 -22.59 -21.47 -29.82
C LYS A 443 -21.59 -20.57 -29.11
N LEU A 444 -22.01 -19.84 -28.07
CA LEU A 444 -21.14 -18.97 -27.28
C LEU A 444 -19.96 -19.69 -26.61
N PHE A 445 -20.01 -21.02 -26.47
CA PHE A 445 -18.94 -21.82 -25.84
C PHE A 445 -18.04 -22.52 -26.86
N ARG A 446 -18.26 -22.30 -28.17
CA ARG A 446 -17.39 -22.81 -29.23
C ARG A 446 -16.20 -21.86 -29.41
N ARG A 447 -15.01 -22.44 -29.59
CA ARG A 447 -13.82 -21.68 -29.96
C ARG A 447 -13.97 -21.31 -31.44
N ASN A 448 -13.92 -20.01 -31.73
CA ASN A 448 -13.93 -19.52 -33.11
C ASN A 448 -12.59 -19.81 -33.78
#